data_AF-A0A8B8SN34-F1
#
_entry.id   AF-A0A8B8SN34-F1
#
_cell.length_a   1.000
_cell.length_b   1.000
_cell.length_c   1.000
_cell.angle_alpha   90.00
_cell.angle_beta   90.00
_cell.angle_gamma   90.00
#
_symmetry.space_group_name_H-M   'P 1'
#
loop_
_entity.id
_entity.type
_entity.pdbx_description
1 polymer ?
#
loop_
_entity_poly.entity_id
_entity_poly.type
_entity_poly.pdbx_seq_one_letter_code
_entity_poly.pdbx_strand_id
1 'polypeptide(L)'
;MGEALVLLAEDIMEAVVEVVAEEQEEQESQEEEEEEEVQAKEREEKPRKQGRAEPGRGPPTSLSPLEALGALQLEMSAVNAQANRAYLRLKRRVRRMQEPRLDRRRAIIQDIPGFWAKAIVSHPQLSALISDQDEDVLSYMITLEASSGGRDEPSLFSCCWAWQAQELGRPEYRCRLMFFFRSNPYFCNQVILKEYHLSFAGYRACSSTPVQWFWDYERGAPSRRQDAVSLNFLNWLSGHDCPGSDRIAEIIVEDLWPNPLRYYPREQGAGREPAVKATEQESSAE
;
A
#
# COMPACT_ATOMS: atom_id res chain seq x y z
N MET A 1 7.15 13.34 18.84
CA MET A 1 6.91 12.41 17.71
C MET A 1 6.96 10.94 18.11
N GLY A 2 7.53 10.57 19.27
CA GLY A 2 7.52 9.17 19.76
C GLY A 2 6.16 8.68 20.25
N GLU A 3 5.40 9.51 20.98
CA GLU A 3 4.15 9.06 21.63
C GLU A 3 3.03 8.67 20.65
N ALA A 4 2.89 9.35 19.50
CA ALA A 4 1.86 9.02 18.51
C ALA A 4 2.15 7.72 17.73
N LEU A 5 3.43 7.36 17.57
CA LEU A 5 3.85 6.09 16.97
C LEU A 5 3.72 4.93 17.98
N VAL A 6 3.97 5.20 19.27
CA VAL A 6 3.73 4.24 20.35
C VAL A 6 2.24 3.91 20.47
N LEU A 7 1.37 4.92 20.42
CA LEU A 7 -0.09 4.71 20.45
C LEU A 7 -0.60 3.91 19.23
N LEU A 8 -0.03 4.12 18.04
CA LEU A 8 -0.37 3.30 16.87
C LEU A 8 0.13 1.86 16.99
N ALA A 9 1.30 1.64 17.60
CA ALA A 9 1.82 0.30 17.84
C ALA A 9 1.02 -0.42 18.93
N GLU A 10 0.59 0.28 19.98
CA GLU A 10 -0.29 -0.23 21.02
C GLU A 10 -1.68 -0.57 20.46
N ASP A 11 -2.29 0.32 19.66
CA ASP A 11 -3.56 0.07 18.95
C ASP A 11 -3.46 -1.13 18.00
N ILE A 12 -2.30 -1.31 17.32
CA ILE A 12 -2.06 -2.44 16.43
C ILE A 12 -1.86 -3.73 17.23
N MET A 13 -1.11 -3.69 18.33
CA MET A 13 -0.91 -4.86 19.20
C MET A 13 -2.22 -5.28 19.85
N GLU A 14 -3.05 -4.34 20.30
CA GLU A 14 -4.40 -4.62 20.83
C GLU A 14 -5.30 -5.25 19.75
N ALA A 15 -5.25 -4.72 18.53
CA ALA A 15 -5.93 -5.32 17.38
C ALA A 15 -5.43 -6.73 17.03
N VAL A 16 -4.13 -7.00 17.20
CA VAL A 16 -3.56 -8.35 17.02
C VAL A 16 -4.05 -9.28 18.13
N VAL A 17 -4.02 -8.84 19.38
CA VAL A 17 -4.46 -9.62 20.55
C VAL A 17 -5.93 -10.01 20.43
N GLU A 18 -6.80 -9.08 20.01
CA GLU A 18 -8.22 -9.38 19.84
C GLU A 18 -8.48 -10.29 18.63
N VAL A 19 -7.74 -10.16 17.53
CA VAL A 19 -7.84 -11.11 16.41
C VAL A 19 -7.39 -12.52 16.83
N VAL A 20 -6.34 -12.63 17.64
CA VAL A 20 -5.90 -13.92 18.20
C VAL A 20 -6.95 -14.49 19.15
N ALA A 21 -7.63 -13.66 19.93
CA ALA A 21 -8.73 -14.09 20.80
C ALA A 21 -9.95 -14.56 19.99
N GLU A 22 -10.36 -13.81 18.96
CA GLU A 22 -11.44 -14.23 18.05
C GLU A 22 -11.12 -15.55 17.34
N GLU A 23 -9.84 -15.80 17.00
CA GLU A 23 -9.43 -17.07 16.41
C GLU A 23 -9.44 -18.24 17.39
N GLN A 24 -9.11 -17.99 18.66
CA GLN A 24 -9.23 -19.00 19.72
C GLN A 24 -10.70 -19.35 19.96
N GLU A 25 -11.59 -18.36 20.03
CA GLU A 25 -13.03 -18.60 20.17
C GLU A 25 -13.62 -19.34 18.96
N GLU A 26 -13.22 -18.99 17.73
CA GLU A 26 -13.68 -19.71 16.54
C GLU A 26 -13.13 -21.14 16.47
N GLN A 27 -11.89 -21.40 16.93
CA GLN A 27 -11.36 -22.76 17.04
C GLN A 27 -12.09 -23.58 18.09
N GLU A 28 -12.33 -23.02 19.28
CA GLU A 28 -13.12 -23.69 20.33
C GLU A 28 -14.53 -24.02 19.83
N SER A 29 -15.17 -23.12 19.09
CA SER A 29 -16.50 -23.38 18.51
C SER A 29 -16.51 -24.49 17.45
N GLN A 30 -15.44 -24.62 16.65
CA GLN A 30 -15.32 -25.68 15.65
C GLN A 30 -15.00 -27.03 16.30
N GLU A 31 -14.18 -27.04 17.35
CA GLU A 31 -13.92 -28.24 18.15
C GLU A 31 -15.19 -28.72 18.88
N GLU A 32 -16.00 -27.81 19.41
CA GLU A 32 -17.30 -28.15 20.01
C GLU A 32 -18.30 -28.72 18.98
N GLU A 33 -18.39 -28.15 17.77
CA GLU A 33 -19.24 -28.71 16.70
C GLU A 33 -18.77 -30.09 16.24
N GLU A 34 -17.45 -30.32 16.12
CA GLU A 34 -16.90 -31.63 15.78
C GLU A 34 -17.14 -32.67 16.89
N GLU A 35 -16.99 -32.30 18.16
CA GLU A 35 -17.32 -33.18 19.29
C GLU A 35 -18.81 -33.54 19.33
N GLU A 36 -19.70 -32.60 19.03
CA GLU A 36 -21.14 -32.84 18.98
C GLU A 36 -21.51 -33.79 17.82
N GLU A 37 -20.86 -33.65 16.66
CA GLU A 37 -21.07 -34.52 15.51
C GLU A 37 -20.53 -35.95 15.75
N VAL A 38 -19.39 -36.09 16.42
CA VAL A 38 -18.83 -37.40 16.81
C VAL A 38 -19.72 -38.08 17.85
N GLN A 39 -20.22 -37.34 18.84
CA GLN A 39 -21.17 -37.88 19.83
C GLN A 39 -22.51 -38.28 19.20
N ALA A 40 -22.99 -37.52 18.20
CA ALA A 40 -24.20 -37.88 17.45
C ALA A 40 -24.01 -39.20 16.69
N LYS A 41 -22.86 -39.38 16.02
CA LYS A 41 -22.51 -40.61 15.30
C LYS A 41 -22.34 -41.82 16.25
N GLU A 42 -21.69 -41.65 17.40
CA GLU A 42 -21.57 -42.73 18.41
C GLU A 42 -22.93 -43.13 19.03
N ARG A 43 -23.86 -42.18 19.16
CA ARG A 43 -25.23 -42.47 19.65
C ARG A 43 -26.05 -43.25 18.63
N GLU A 44 -25.82 -43.05 17.33
CA GLU A 44 -26.43 -43.86 16.27
C GLU A 44 -25.80 -45.27 16.17
N GLU A 45 -24.57 -45.47 16.65
CA GLU A 45 -23.81 -46.73 16.45
C GLU A 45 -23.88 -47.75 17.62
N LYS A 46 -24.81 -47.62 18.58
CA LYS A 46 -25.01 -48.68 19.61
C LYS A 46 -25.83 -49.87 19.07
N PRO A 47 -25.37 -51.15 19.17
CA PRO A 47 -25.75 -52.20 18.22
C PRO A 47 -26.83 -53.19 18.72
N ARG A 48 -27.77 -53.57 17.84
CA ARG A 48 -28.47 -54.86 17.91
C ARG A 48 -27.53 -55.96 17.39
N LYS A 49 -26.93 -56.73 18.30
CA LYS A 49 -26.11 -57.91 17.95
C LYS A 49 -26.94 -58.97 17.24
N GLN A 50 -26.55 -59.38 16.04
CA GLN A 50 -26.60 -60.79 15.61
C GLN A 50 -25.55 -61.05 14.54
N GLY A 51 -24.83 -62.15 14.73
CA GLY A 51 -23.47 -62.33 14.22
C GLY A 51 -23.35 -62.91 12.82
N ARG A 52 -22.16 -62.73 12.26
CA ARG A 52 -21.49 -63.69 11.38
C ARG A 52 -19.99 -63.35 11.34
N ALA A 53 -19.15 -64.35 11.58
CA ALA A 53 -17.70 -64.26 11.54
C ALA A 53 -17.16 -64.59 10.13
N GLU A 54 -15.89 -64.21 9.91
CA GLU A 54 -14.93 -64.49 8.82
C GLU A 54 -14.65 -63.29 7.87
N PRO A 55 -13.42 -63.16 7.32
CA PRO A 55 -12.14 -63.02 8.03
C PRO A 55 -11.25 -61.90 7.43
N GLY A 56 -10.17 -61.54 8.12
CA GLY A 56 -9.00 -60.91 7.49
C GLY A 56 -8.94 -59.38 7.49
N ARG A 57 -8.86 -58.77 8.68
CA ARG A 57 -8.28 -57.42 8.80
C ARG A 57 -6.75 -57.58 8.71
N GLY A 58 -6.18 -57.30 7.54
CA GLY A 58 -4.75 -57.10 7.40
C GLY A 58 -4.28 -55.93 8.30
N PRO A 59 -2.97 -55.83 8.59
CA PRO A 59 -2.43 -54.72 9.38
C PRO A 59 -2.79 -53.40 8.70
N PRO A 60 -2.94 -52.29 9.46
CA PRO A 60 -3.34 -51.02 8.88
C PRO A 60 -2.38 -50.70 7.75
N THR A 61 -2.91 -50.58 6.54
CA THR A 61 -2.12 -50.26 5.35
C THR A 61 -1.43 -48.94 5.66
N SER A 62 -0.13 -48.99 5.92
CA SER A 62 0.71 -47.81 5.98
C SER A 62 0.46 -47.04 4.69
N LEU A 63 0.00 -45.80 4.79
CA LEU A 63 -0.21 -44.93 3.63
C LEU A 63 1.01 -45.02 2.72
N SER A 64 0.79 -45.08 1.41
CA SER A 64 1.90 -44.98 0.48
C SER A 64 2.65 -43.65 0.73
N PRO A 65 3.96 -43.56 0.48
CA PRO A 65 4.71 -42.33 0.68
C PRO A 65 4.08 -41.11 -0.02
N LEU A 66 3.41 -41.33 -1.16
CA LEU A 66 2.70 -40.28 -1.90
C LEU A 66 1.41 -39.84 -1.21
N GLU A 67 0.63 -40.77 -0.65
CA GLU A 67 -0.57 -40.45 0.13
C GLU A 67 -0.22 -39.75 1.45
N ALA A 68 0.85 -40.17 2.13
CA ALA A 68 1.35 -39.51 3.33
C ALA A 68 1.82 -38.07 3.02
N LEU A 69 2.52 -37.87 1.89
CA LEU A 69 2.88 -36.52 1.43
C LEU A 69 1.65 -35.68 1.08
N GLY A 70 0.64 -36.29 0.44
CA GLY A 70 -0.62 -35.61 0.13
C GLY A 70 -1.39 -35.18 1.38
N ALA A 71 -1.45 -36.03 2.41
CA ALA A 71 -2.04 -35.68 3.70
C ALA A 71 -1.29 -34.52 4.37
N LEU A 72 0.04 -34.55 4.40
CA LEU A 72 0.85 -33.46 4.95
C LEU A 72 0.64 -32.15 4.18
N GLN A 73 0.57 -32.19 2.85
CA GLN A 73 0.30 -31.00 2.03
C GLN A 73 -1.09 -30.41 2.33
N LEU A 74 -2.09 -31.27 2.57
CA LEU A 74 -3.43 -30.83 2.96
C LEU A 74 -3.42 -30.14 4.33
N GLU A 75 -2.74 -30.73 5.31
CA GLU A 75 -2.57 -30.13 6.65
C GLU A 75 -1.87 -28.76 6.56
N MET A 76 -0.77 -28.67 5.81
CA MET A 76 -0.06 -27.40 5.58
C MET A 76 -0.96 -26.34 4.92
N SER A 77 -1.77 -26.75 3.94
CA SER A 77 -2.70 -25.83 3.26
C SER A 77 -3.78 -25.31 4.21
N ALA A 78 -4.25 -26.15 5.16
CA ALA A 78 -5.24 -25.76 6.17
C ALA A 78 -4.66 -24.74 7.16
N VAL A 79 -3.46 -25.00 7.69
CA VAL A 79 -2.75 -24.06 8.59
C VAL A 79 -2.50 -22.73 7.89
N ASN A 80 -2.06 -22.76 6.63
CA ASN A 80 -1.86 -21.53 5.90
C ASN A 80 -3.19 -20.79 5.66
N ALA A 81 -4.26 -21.50 5.29
CA ALA A 81 -5.57 -20.88 5.08
C ALA A 81 -6.04 -20.16 6.34
N GLN A 82 -5.82 -20.74 7.52
CA GLN A 82 -6.07 -20.10 8.81
C GLN A 82 -5.21 -18.84 9.00
N ALA A 83 -3.89 -18.92 8.82
CA ALA A 83 -2.99 -17.77 8.95
C ALA A 83 -3.35 -16.61 7.99
N ASN A 84 -3.78 -16.93 6.77
CA ASN A 84 -4.25 -15.94 5.80
C ASN A 84 -5.55 -15.26 6.24
N ARG A 85 -6.48 -16.00 6.86
CA ARG A 85 -7.71 -15.42 7.45
C ARG A 85 -7.36 -14.44 8.56
N ALA A 86 -6.46 -14.82 9.48
CA ALA A 86 -5.93 -13.96 10.55
C ALA A 86 -5.38 -12.65 9.98
N TYR A 87 -4.47 -12.77 9.00
CA TYR A 87 -3.84 -11.62 8.35
C TYR A 87 -4.85 -10.69 7.68
N LEU A 88 -5.84 -11.24 6.96
CA LEU A 88 -6.88 -10.44 6.32
C LEU A 88 -7.81 -9.75 7.32
N ARG A 89 -8.11 -10.38 8.47
CA ARG A 89 -8.86 -9.75 9.58
C ARG A 89 -8.10 -8.56 10.14
N LEU A 90 -6.83 -8.76 10.50
CA LEU A 90 -5.97 -7.70 11.01
C LEU A 90 -5.84 -6.54 10.01
N LYS A 91 -5.56 -6.86 8.74
CA LYS A 91 -5.41 -5.85 7.68
C LYS A 91 -6.68 -5.02 7.49
N ARG A 92 -7.87 -5.64 7.53
CA ARG A 92 -9.16 -4.93 7.45
C ARG A 92 -9.33 -3.99 8.65
N ARG A 93 -8.99 -4.43 9.85
CA ARG A 93 -9.08 -3.62 11.07
C ARG A 93 -8.14 -2.42 11.01
N VAL A 94 -6.87 -2.62 10.64
CA VAL A 94 -5.91 -1.53 10.46
C VAL A 94 -6.40 -0.53 9.42
N ARG A 95 -6.93 -0.98 8.28
CA ARG A 95 -7.50 -0.07 7.27
C ARG A 95 -8.67 0.75 7.82
N ARG A 96 -9.63 0.12 8.51
CA ARG A 96 -10.76 0.81 9.16
C ARG A 96 -10.28 1.89 10.14
N MET A 97 -9.21 1.62 10.87
CA MET A 97 -8.61 2.59 11.80
C MET A 97 -7.83 3.71 11.09
N GLN A 98 -7.19 3.41 9.95
CA GLN A 98 -6.37 4.38 9.22
C GLN A 98 -7.18 5.29 8.30
N GLU A 99 -8.23 4.78 7.67
CA GLU A 99 -9.06 5.50 6.68
C GLU A 99 -9.57 6.86 7.19
N PRO A 100 -10.22 7.00 8.36
CA PRO A 100 -10.69 8.31 8.84
C PRO A 100 -9.53 9.28 9.13
N ARG A 101 -8.36 8.77 9.52
CA ARG A 101 -7.17 9.59 9.76
C ARG A 101 -6.57 10.08 8.43
N LEU A 102 -6.56 9.23 7.41
CA LEU A 102 -6.12 9.57 6.05
C LEU A 102 -7.07 10.56 5.39
N ASP A 103 -8.38 10.44 5.60
CA ASP A 103 -9.38 11.40 5.12
C ASP A 103 -9.22 12.76 5.79
N ARG A 104 -9.04 12.77 7.12
CA ARG A 104 -8.73 14.01 7.85
C ARG A 104 -7.43 14.65 7.36
N ARG A 105 -6.38 13.84 7.12
CA ARG A 105 -5.12 14.30 6.54
C ARG A 105 -5.34 14.91 5.15
N ARG A 106 -6.13 14.25 4.30
CA ARG A 106 -6.48 14.74 2.96
C ARG A 106 -7.19 16.09 3.02
N ALA A 107 -8.19 16.23 3.89
CA ALA A 107 -8.91 17.48 4.06
C ALA A 107 -7.98 18.63 4.49
N ILE A 108 -7.10 18.40 5.47
CA ILE A 108 -6.13 19.42 5.92
C ILE A 108 -5.15 19.79 4.79
N ILE A 109 -4.67 18.81 4.03
CA ILE A 109 -3.73 19.06 2.92
C ILE A 109 -4.41 19.83 1.78
N GLN A 110 -5.70 19.59 1.52
CA GLN A 110 -6.46 20.35 0.50
C GLN A 110 -6.52 21.85 0.82
N ASP A 111 -6.50 22.22 2.10
CA ASP A 111 -6.47 23.62 2.55
C ASP A 111 -5.10 24.28 2.40
N ILE A 112 -4.05 23.54 2.00
CA ILE A 112 -2.68 24.05 1.80
C ILE A 112 -2.34 24.04 0.30
N PRO A 113 -2.48 25.18 -0.42
CA PRO A 113 -2.22 25.23 -1.85
C PRO A 113 -0.78 24.85 -2.21
N GLY A 114 -0.64 23.97 -3.21
CA GLY A 114 0.66 23.52 -3.69
C GLY A 114 1.44 22.63 -2.72
N PHE A 115 0.78 22.09 -1.68
CA PHE A 115 1.42 21.22 -0.68
C PHE A 115 2.23 20.09 -1.31
N TRP A 116 1.58 19.30 -2.17
CA TRP A 116 2.20 18.15 -2.81
C TRP A 116 3.33 18.54 -3.76
N ALA A 117 3.16 19.62 -4.52
CA ALA A 117 4.22 20.14 -5.39
C ALA A 117 5.47 20.46 -4.58
N LYS A 118 5.34 21.24 -3.50
CA LYS A 118 6.46 21.60 -2.62
C LYS A 118 7.08 20.38 -1.94
N ALA A 119 6.27 19.43 -1.48
CA ALA A 119 6.76 18.20 -0.83
C ALA A 119 7.55 17.32 -1.80
N ILE A 120 7.09 17.17 -3.05
CA ILE A 120 7.77 16.43 -4.11
C ILE A 120 9.10 17.10 -4.47
N VAL A 121 9.07 18.42 -4.74
CA VAL A 121 10.25 19.21 -5.14
C VAL A 121 11.30 19.27 -4.02
N SER A 122 10.89 19.19 -2.75
CA SER A 122 11.80 19.24 -1.61
C SER A 122 12.35 17.87 -1.19
N HIS A 123 11.88 16.77 -1.80
CA HIS A 123 12.36 15.43 -1.47
C HIS A 123 13.77 15.19 -2.03
N PRO A 124 14.76 14.75 -1.21
CA PRO A 124 16.17 14.68 -1.65
C PRO A 124 16.41 13.86 -2.91
N GLN A 125 15.70 12.74 -3.07
CA GLN A 125 15.85 11.88 -4.26
C GLN A 125 15.01 12.32 -5.46
N LEU A 126 13.88 13.01 -5.24
CA LEU A 126 12.99 13.42 -6.34
C LEU A 126 13.42 14.77 -6.91
N SER A 127 13.87 15.69 -6.06
CA SER A 127 14.40 17.00 -6.45
C SER A 127 15.50 16.90 -7.51
N ALA A 128 16.38 15.91 -7.38
CA ALA A 128 17.46 15.66 -8.35
C ALA A 128 16.96 15.21 -9.74
N LEU A 129 15.70 14.78 -9.85
CA LEU A 129 15.05 14.30 -11.08
C LEU A 129 14.04 15.33 -11.64
N ILE A 130 13.88 16.47 -10.97
CA ILE A 130 12.92 17.53 -11.29
C ILE A 130 13.70 18.72 -11.84
N SER A 131 13.34 19.14 -13.04
CA SER A 131 13.80 20.37 -13.67
C SER A 131 12.90 21.56 -13.35
N ASP A 132 13.35 22.78 -13.65
CA ASP A 132 12.54 24.01 -13.50
C ASP A 132 11.20 23.93 -14.26
N GLN A 133 11.19 23.26 -15.42
CA GLN A 133 9.96 23.01 -16.17
C GLN A 133 9.03 22.04 -15.43
N ASP A 134 9.58 21.00 -14.82
CA ASP A 134 8.80 20.01 -14.07
C ASP A 134 8.19 20.66 -12.83
N GLU A 135 8.93 21.55 -12.16
CA GLU A 135 8.43 22.33 -11.02
C GLU A 135 7.24 23.23 -11.41
N ASP A 136 7.31 23.92 -12.55
CA ASP A 136 6.21 24.73 -13.06
C ASP A 136 4.97 23.87 -13.33
N VAL A 137 5.12 22.70 -13.98
CA VAL A 137 4.01 21.74 -14.19
C VAL A 137 3.43 21.24 -12.86
N LEU A 138 4.29 20.88 -11.91
CA LEU A 138 3.89 20.43 -10.57
C LEU A 138 3.12 21.52 -9.80
N SER A 139 3.38 22.81 -10.06
CA SER A 139 2.66 23.92 -9.42
C SER A 139 1.14 23.90 -9.69
N TYR A 140 0.72 23.32 -10.82
CA TYR A 140 -0.68 23.15 -11.20
C TYR A 140 -1.32 21.94 -10.51
N MET A 141 -0.55 21.08 -9.84
CA MET A 141 -1.09 19.96 -9.08
C MET A 141 -2.01 20.45 -7.96
N ILE A 142 -3.16 19.80 -7.84
CA ILE A 142 -4.14 20.01 -6.78
C ILE A 142 -3.85 19.02 -5.65
N THR A 143 -3.80 17.73 -5.98
CA THR A 143 -3.55 16.69 -5.00
C THR A 143 -2.88 15.47 -5.63
N LEU A 144 -2.13 14.76 -4.80
CA LEU A 144 -1.68 13.40 -5.05
C LEU A 144 -2.55 12.46 -4.23
N GLU A 145 -2.91 11.30 -4.79
CA GLU A 145 -3.53 10.21 -4.06
C GLU A 145 -2.79 8.91 -4.37
N ALA A 146 -2.34 8.21 -3.33
CA ALA A 146 -1.83 6.85 -3.46
C ALA A 146 -2.79 5.88 -2.80
N SER A 147 -3.27 4.90 -3.59
CA SER A 147 -4.14 3.83 -3.11
C SER A 147 -3.43 2.49 -3.26
N SER A 148 -3.19 1.80 -2.15
CA SER A 148 -2.74 0.42 -2.12
C SER A 148 -3.96 -0.51 -1.95
N GLY A 149 -4.40 -1.11 -3.05
CA GLY A 149 -5.48 -2.10 -3.03
C GLY A 149 -6.51 -1.90 -4.14
N GLY A 150 -6.71 -2.96 -4.93
CA GLY A 150 -7.85 -3.08 -5.82
C GLY A 150 -9.16 -3.04 -5.03
N ARG A 151 -10.18 -2.41 -5.61
CA ARG A 151 -11.57 -2.52 -5.15
C ARG A 151 -12.14 -3.93 -5.37
N ASP A 152 -11.42 -4.77 -6.11
CA ASP A 152 -11.77 -6.15 -6.40
C ASP A 152 -11.07 -7.04 -5.38
N GLU A 153 -11.70 -7.17 -4.21
CA GLU A 153 -11.39 -8.22 -3.25
C GLU A 153 -11.79 -9.54 -3.93
N PRO A 154 -10.84 -10.45 -4.19
CA PRO A 154 -11.19 -11.69 -4.84
C PRO A 154 -12.12 -12.47 -3.90
N SER A 155 -13.31 -12.85 -4.38
CA SER A 155 -14.27 -13.67 -3.63
C SER A 155 -13.54 -14.79 -2.87
N LEU A 156 -14.07 -15.26 -1.73
CA LEU A 156 -13.53 -16.39 -0.94
C LEU A 156 -13.00 -17.57 -1.80
N PHE A 157 -13.56 -17.80 -2.99
CA PHE A 157 -13.13 -18.78 -3.98
C PHE A 157 -11.74 -18.52 -4.61
N SER A 158 -11.37 -17.25 -4.79
CA SER A 158 -10.08 -16.80 -5.33
C SER A 158 -8.98 -16.70 -4.27
N CYS A 159 -9.28 -16.76 -2.98
CA CYS A 159 -8.27 -16.87 -1.93
C CYS A 159 -7.63 -18.27 -1.90
N CYS A 160 -8.41 -19.33 -2.16
CA CYS A 160 -7.88 -20.70 -2.31
C CYS A 160 -7.05 -20.86 -3.59
N TRP A 161 -7.45 -20.19 -4.69
CA TRP A 161 -6.63 -20.13 -5.91
C TRP A 161 -5.37 -19.28 -5.76
N ALA A 162 -5.41 -18.22 -4.95
CA ALA A 162 -4.21 -17.43 -4.60
C ALA A 162 -3.16 -18.28 -3.88
N TRP A 163 -3.57 -19.35 -3.17
CA TRP A 163 -2.63 -20.26 -2.53
C TRP A 163 -2.07 -21.36 -3.43
N GLN A 164 -2.82 -21.83 -4.43
CA GLN A 164 -2.22 -22.72 -5.44
C GLN A 164 -1.11 -22.01 -6.25
N ALA A 165 -1.11 -20.67 -6.25
CA ALA A 165 0.00 -19.84 -6.73
C ALA A 165 1.10 -19.57 -5.67
N GLN A 166 0.87 -19.91 -4.40
CA GLN A 166 1.76 -19.57 -3.28
C GLN A 166 2.95 -20.54 -3.12
N GLU A 167 2.87 -21.76 -3.65
CA GLU A 167 4.06 -22.61 -3.85
C GLU A 167 5.05 -21.99 -4.86
N LEU A 168 4.67 -20.92 -5.58
CA LEU A 168 5.53 -20.16 -6.51
C LEU A 168 5.61 -18.64 -6.18
N GLY A 169 5.06 -18.21 -5.03
CA GLY A 169 5.07 -16.84 -4.53
C GLY A 169 4.20 -15.87 -5.32
N ARG A 170 3.12 -15.32 -4.71
CA ARG A 170 2.46 -14.04 -5.07
C ARG A 170 1.20 -13.75 -4.24
N PRO A 171 1.18 -12.62 -3.50
CA PRO A 171 0.07 -11.68 -3.56
C PRO A 171 0.49 -10.51 -4.46
N GLU A 172 -0.19 -10.32 -5.59
CA GLU A 172 0.07 -9.19 -6.49
C GLU A 172 -0.57 -7.93 -5.90
N TYR A 173 0.21 -7.14 -5.17
CA TYR A 173 -0.27 -5.87 -4.64
C TYR A 173 -0.30 -4.84 -5.76
N ARG A 174 -1.47 -4.26 -6.02
CA ARG A 174 -1.61 -3.15 -6.97
C ARG A 174 -1.59 -1.82 -6.24
N CYS A 175 -0.66 -0.95 -6.65
CA CYS A 175 -0.62 0.44 -6.23
C CYS A 175 -1.12 1.33 -7.36
N ARG A 176 -1.94 2.31 -7.01
CA ARG A 176 -2.45 3.35 -7.91
C ARG A 176 -1.99 4.70 -7.41
N LEU A 177 -1.24 5.43 -8.23
CA LEU A 177 -0.89 6.83 -8.00
C LEU A 177 -1.76 7.69 -8.91
N MET A 178 -2.52 8.60 -8.32
CA MET A 178 -3.41 9.51 -9.03
C MET A 178 -2.94 10.94 -8.79
N PHE A 179 -2.58 11.62 -9.87
CA PHE A 179 -2.15 13.01 -9.85
C PHE A 179 -3.26 13.87 -10.43
N PHE A 180 -3.81 14.76 -9.60
CA PHE A 180 -4.88 15.67 -10.00
C PHE A 180 -4.29 17.03 -10.33
N PHE A 181 -4.61 17.55 -11.51
CA PHE A 181 -4.13 18.84 -12.00
C PHE A 181 -5.29 19.79 -12.22
N ARG A 182 -5.04 21.08 -11.95
CA ARG A 182 -5.92 22.15 -12.42
C ARG A 182 -5.64 22.43 -13.90
N SER A 183 -6.51 23.21 -14.53
CA SER A 183 -6.26 23.74 -15.89
C SER A 183 -4.87 24.39 -15.96
N ASN A 184 -4.05 23.92 -16.89
CA ASN A 184 -2.66 24.33 -17.06
C ASN A 184 -2.35 24.48 -18.56
N PRO A 185 -1.29 25.21 -18.94
CA PRO A 185 -0.96 25.47 -20.34
C PRO A 185 -0.26 24.30 -21.05
N TYR A 186 0.03 23.19 -20.37
CA TYR A 186 0.87 22.12 -20.91
C TYR A 186 0.07 20.95 -21.49
N PHE A 187 -0.95 20.48 -20.78
CA PHE A 187 -1.77 19.34 -21.17
C PHE A 187 -3.22 19.47 -20.71
N CYS A 188 -4.12 18.71 -21.34
CA CYS A 188 -5.54 18.74 -21.01
C CYS A 188 -5.99 17.73 -19.93
N ASN A 189 -5.13 16.77 -19.54
CA ASN A 189 -5.44 15.82 -18.47
C ASN A 189 -5.75 16.53 -17.15
N GLN A 190 -6.92 16.23 -16.57
CA GLN A 190 -7.24 16.62 -15.19
C GLN A 190 -6.69 15.60 -14.18
N VAL A 191 -6.56 14.34 -14.60
CA VAL A 191 -6.02 13.26 -13.79
C VAL A 191 -5.04 12.43 -14.60
N ILE A 192 -3.87 12.17 -14.02
CA ILE A 192 -2.90 11.20 -14.54
C ILE A 192 -2.83 10.04 -13.55
N LEU A 193 -3.23 8.84 -14.00
CA LEU A 193 -3.16 7.60 -13.21
C LEU A 193 -1.91 6.81 -13.61
N LYS A 194 -1.18 6.32 -12.61
CA LYS A 194 -0.13 5.31 -12.76
C LYS A 194 -0.50 4.09 -11.93
N GLU A 195 -0.49 2.91 -12.53
CA GLU A 195 -0.71 1.64 -11.84
C GLU A 195 0.56 0.79 -11.84
N TYR A 196 0.89 0.26 -10.67
CA TYR A 196 2.05 -0.60 -10.44
C TYR A 196 1.62 -1.92 -9.81
N HIS A 197 2.26 -3.00 -10.24
CA HIS A 197 2.25 -4.29 -9.58
C HIS A 197 3.50 -4.39 -8.72
N LEU A 198 3.31 -4.60 -7.42
CA LEU A 198 4.40 -4.78 -6.47
C LEU A 198 4.66 -6.28 -6.34
N SER A 199 5.90 -6.65 -6.54
CA SER A 199 6.39 -8.02 -6.39
C SER A 199 7.65 -8.03 -5.52
N PHE A 200 8.13 -9.21 -5.12
CA PHE A 200 9.43 -9.33 -4.44
C PHE A 200 10.59 -8.78 -5.27
N ALA A 201 10.44 -8.72 -6.60
CA ALA A 201 11.42 -8.16 -7.52
C ALA A 201 11.33 -6.63 -7.65
N GLY A 202 10.44 -5.97 -6.90
CA GLY A 202 10.23 -4.53 -6.92
C GLY A 202 8.91 -4.10 -7.59
N TYR A 203 8.80 -2.79 -7.86
CA TYR A 203 7.66 -2.17 -8.52
C TYR A 203 7.73 -2.40 -10.03
N ARG A 204 6.65 -2.92 -10.61
CA ARG A 204 6.52 -3.07 -12.05
C ARG A 204 5.35 -2.24 -12.55
N ALA A 205 5.60 -1.29 -13.44
CA ALA A 205 4.52 -0.53 -14.05
C ALA A 205 3.61 -1.45 -14.87
N CYS A 206 2.30 -1.29 -14.70
CA CYS A 206 1.28 -2.03 -15.42
C CYS A 206 0.49 -1.13 -16.37
N SER A 207 0.18 0.09 -15.96
CA SER A 207 -0.65 1.01 -16.73
C SER A 207 -0.30 2.46 -16.40
N SER A 208 -0.48 3.35 -17.38
CA SER A 208 -0.31 4.78 -17.23
C SER A 208 -1.30 5.49 -18.13
N THR A 209 -1.96 6.54 -17.64
CA THR A 209 -2.70 7.47 -18.51
C THR A 209 -1.71 8.16 -19.45
N PRO A 210 -1.92 8.10 -20.78
CA PRO A 210 -1.12 8.88 -21.72
C PRO A 210 -1.39 10.38 -21.51
N VAL A 211 -0.32 11.18 -21.43
CA VAL A 211 -0.44 12.62 -21.28
C VAL A 211 -0.75 13.25 -22.64
N GLN A 212 -1.84 14.03 -22.69
CA GLN A 212 -2.38 14.72 -23.86
C GLN A 212 -1.86 16.16 -23.87
N TRP A 213 -0.67 16.33 -24.41
CA TRP A 213 0.03 17.60 -24.49
C TRP A 213 -0.62 18.54 -25.51
N PHE A 214 -0.54 19.85 -25.27
CA PHE A 214 -0.88 20.81 -26.31
C PHE A 214 0.23 20.86 -27.38
N TRP A 215 -0.17 21.07 -28.64
CA TRP A 215 0.69 20.97 -29.84
C TRP A 215 2.01 21.74 -29.77
N ASP A 216 2.03 22.89 -29.10
CA ASP A 216 3.23 23.73 -28.93
C ASP A 216 4.27 23.09 -27.98
N TYR A 217 3.81 22.27 -27.03
CA TYR A 217 4.65 21.55 -26.08
C TYR A 217 5.03 20.15 -26.56
N GLU A 218 4.23 19.53 -27.43
CA GLU A 218 4.57 18.24 -28.08
C GLU A 218 5.87 18.28 -28.88
N ARG A 219 6.19 19.43 -29.51
CA ARG A 219 7.44 19.67 -30.26
C ARG A 219 8.43 20.61 -29.55
N GLY A 220 8.00 21.32 -28.51
CA GLY A 220 8.72 22.45 -27.92
C GLY A 220 9.27 22.26 -26.51
N ALA A 221 8.79 21.30 -25.72
CA ALA A 221 9.23 21.14 -24.33
C ALA A 221 10.72 20.75 -24.24
N PRO A 222 11.59 21.58 -23.61
CA PRO A 222 13.01 21.28 -23.45
C PRO A 222 13.27 19.93 -22.74
N SER A 223 12.41 19.54 -21.78
CA SER A 223 12.47 18.26 -21.05
C SER A 223 12.30 17.03 -21.96
N ARG A 224 11.58 17.15 -23.09
CA ARG A 224 11.46 16.07 -24.09
C ARG A 224 12.56 16.09 -25.16
N ARG A 225 13.26 17.22 -25.31
CA ARG A 225 14.41 17.37 -26.22
C ARG A 225 15.73 16.88 -25.60
N GLN A 226 15.82 16.91 -24.27
CA GLN A 226 16.95 16.31 -23.54
C GLN A 226 16.63 14.84 -23.31
N ASP A 227 17.09 14.00 -24.23
CA ASP A 227 17.16 12.54 -24.14
C ASP A 227 15.92 11.86 -23.53
N ALA A 228 15.05 11.30 -24.38
CA ALA A 228 13.95 10.40 -23.96
C ALA A 228 14.42 9.17 -23.14
N VAL A 229 15.74 9.00 -22.98
CA VAL A 229 16.43 7.97 -22.21
C VAL A 229 16.77 8.45 -20.79
N SER A 230 16.81 9.77 -20.54
CA SER A 230 17.11 10.33 -19.22
C SER A 230 15.92 10.18 -18.28
N LEU A 231 16.19 9.71 -17.06
CA LEU A 231 15.20 9.58 -16.00
C LEU A 231 14.89 10.98 -15.45
N ASN A 232 13.77 11.54 -15.88
CA ASN A 232 13.22 12.79 -15.33
C ASN A 232 11.75 12.60 -14.93
N PHE A 233 11.25 13.49 -14.07
CA PHE A 233 9.90 13.32 -13.50
C PHE A 233 8.79 13.37 -14.55
N LEU A 234 8.86 14.25 -15.55
CA LEU A 234 7.81 14.33 -16.58
C LEU A 234 7.84 13.20 -17.60
N ASN A 235 9.01 12.65 -17.95
CA ASN A 235 9.14 11.44 -18.75
C ASN A 235 8.52 10.26 -17.99
N TRP A 236 8.83 10.15 -16.70
CA TRP A 236 8.19 9.20 -15.80
C TRP A 236 6.69 9.42 -15.68
N LEU A 237 6.20 10.65 -15.63
CA LEU A 237 4.77 10.96 -15.54
C LEU A 237 4.05 10.66 -16.87
N SER A 238 4.71 10.84 -18.00
CA SER A 238 4.14 10.69 -19.35
C SER A 238 4.03 9.24 -19.82
N GLY A 239 4.95 8.38 -19.39
CA GLY A 239 5.04 7.00 -19.83
C GLY A 239 5.55 6.07 -18.74
N HIS A 240 5.66 4.78 -19.04
CA HIS A 240 6.12 3.78 -18.08
C HIS A 240 7.30 2.94 -18.61
N ASP A 241 7.79 3.27 -19.81
CA ASP A 241 8.86 2.54 -20.51
C ASP A 241 10.27 3.05 -20.14
N CYS A 242 10.38 4.05 -19.27
CA CYS A 242 11.68 4.58 -18.87
C CYS A 242 12.36 3.67 -17.82
N PRO A 243 13.66 3.34 -18.00
CA PRO A 243 14.43 2.58 -17.02
C PRO A 243 14.57 3.39 -15.71
N GLY A 244 14.34 2.74 -14.57
CA GLY A 244 14.32 3.40 -13.25
C GLY A 244 12.99 4.06 -12.88
N SER A 245 11.92 3.86 -13.66
CA SER A 245 10.58 4.37 -13.38
C SER A 245 9.92 3.77 -12.14
N ASP A 246 10.34 2.56 -11.77
CA ASP A 246 9.97 1.87 -10.54
C ASP A 246 10.45 2.63 -9.30
N ARG A 247 11.64 3.24 -9.35
CA ARG A 247 12.24 3.95 -8.22
C ARG A 247 11.44 5.18 -7.79
N ILE A 248 10.92 5.95 -8.75
CA ILE A 248 10.10 7.14 -8.43
C ILE A 248 8.79 6.71 -7.76
N ALA A 249 8.17 5.63 -8.25
CA ALA A 249 6.95 5.09 -7.65
C ALA A 249 7.21 4.56 -6.23
N GLU A 250 8.30 3.82 -6.02
CA GLU A 250 8.74 3.34 -4.70
C GLU A 250 8.90 4.49 -3.71
N ILE A 251 9.64 5.55 -4.09
CA ILE A 251 9.84 6.73 -3.23
C ILE A 251 8.50 7.39 -2.87
N ILE A 252 7.60 7.55 -3.85
CA ILE A 252 6.31 8.18 -3.61
C ILE A 252 5.46 7.34 -2.67
N VAL A 253 5.41 6.01 -2.87
CA VAL A 253 4.53 5.11 -2.12
C VAL A 253 5.05 4.82 -0.72
N GLU A 254 6.37 4.62 -0.58
CA GLU A 254 6.98 4.11 0.65
C GLU A 254 7.53 5.21 1.57
N ASP A 255 7.90 6.37 1.03
CA ASP A 255 8.52 7.45 1.81
C ASP A 255 7.65 8.72 1.83
N LEU A 256 7.34 9.27 0.65
CA LEU A 256 6.62 10.54 0.55
C LEU A 256 5.17 10.43 1.05
N TRP A 257 4.40 9.45 0.57
CA TRP A 257 2.98 9.32 0.89
C TRP A 257 2.68 9.02 2.36
N PRO A 258 3.46 8.18 3.08
CA PRO A 258 3.25 7.96 4.50
C PRO A 258 3.46 9.23 5.34
N ASN A 259 4.46 10.05 5.02
CA ASN A 259 4.75 11.26 5.78
C ASN A 259 5.21 12.44 4.90
N PRO A 260 4.29 13.09 4.15
CA PRO A 260 4.67 14.14 3.23
C PRO A 260 5.07 15.45 3.93
N LEU A 261 4.62 15.65 5.17
CA LEU A 261 4.94 16.84 5.97
C LEU A 261 6.44 16.93 6.29
N ARG A 262 7.15 15.80 6.35
CA ARG A 262 8.61 15.76 6.56
C ARG A 262 9.36 16.52 5.48
N TYR A 263 8.85 16.51 4.26
CA TYR A 263 9.48 17.11 3.09
C TYR A 263 8.90 18.48 2.77
N TYR A 264 7.79 18.89 3.39
CA TYR A 264 7.24 20.21 3.17
C TYR A 264 8.20 21.28 3.78
N PRO A 265 8.68 22.25 2.99
CA PRO A 265 9.63 23.24 3.48
C PRO A 265 8.94 24.07 4.57
N ARG A 266 9.55 24.11 5.76
CA ARG A 266 9.11 25.04 6.80
C ARG A 266 9.45 26.44 6.34
N GLU A 267 8.46 27.33 6.28
CA GLU A 267 8.74 28.75 6.10
C GLU A 267 9.72 29.18 7.20
N GLN A 268 10.94 29.56 6.80
CA GLN A 268 11.76 30.45 7.61
C GLN A 268 10.99 31.77 7.61
N GLY A 269 10.15 31.96 8.63
CA GLY A 269 9.47 33.21 8.86
C GLY A 269 10.49 34.34 8.80
N ALA A 270 10.19 35.34 7.97
CA ALA A 270 10.88 36.60 7.90
C ALA A 270 11.05 37.19 9.31
N GLY A 271 12.23 37.01 9.89
CA GLY A 271 12.70 37.81 11.01
C GLY A 271 12.92 39.22 10.51
N ARG A 272 11.85 40.04 10.54
CA ARG A 272 12.02 41.49 10.61
C ARG A 272 12.73 41.79 11.92
N GLU A 273 14.05 41.91 11.87
CA GLU A 273 14.74 42.80 12.80
C GLU A 273 14.41 44.24 12.36
N PRO A 274 13.70 45.04 13.17
CA PRO A 274 13.61 46.46 12.89
C PRO A 274 15.01 47.05 13.09
N ALA A 275 15.62 47.49 11.99
CA ALA A 275 16.82 48.31 12.00
C ALA A 275 16.59 49.51 12.93
N VAL A 276 17.24 49.49 14.09
CA VAL A 276 17.36 50.66 14.96
C VAL A 276 18.24 51.64 14.21
N LYS A 277 17.61 52.63 13.54
CA LYS A 277 18.32 53.82 13.06
C LYS A 277 18.84 54.55 14.29
N ALA A 278 20.14 54.43 14.55
CA ALA A 278 20.85 55.37 15.39
C ALA A 278 20.81 56.74 14.68
N THR A 279 19.94 57.62 15.16
CA THR A 279 20.05 59.05 14.92
C THR A 279 21.25 59.56 15.71
N GLU A 280 22.40 59.72 15.07
CA GLU A 280 23.44 60.61 15.58
C GLU A 280 22.94 62.04 15.35
N GLN A 281 22.50 62.66 16.45
CA GLN A 281 22.34 64.10 16.53
C GLN A 281 23.72 64.73 16.63
N GLU A 282 24.00 65.65 15.71
CA GLU A 282 24.95 66.73 15.86
C GLU A 282 24.79 67.42 17.23
N SER A 283 25.90 67.55 17.96
CA SER A 283 26.05 68.49 19.06
C SER A 283 27.39 69.18 18.92
N SER A 284 27.34 70.41 18.39
CA SER A 284 28.40 71.41 18.53
C SER A 284 28.55 71.82 19.99
N ALA A 285 29.78 71.74 20.50
CA ALA A 285 30.43 72.56 21.55
C ALA A 285 31.81 71.92 21.74
N GLU A 286 32.96 72.55 21.57
CA GLU A 286 33.38 73.93 21.80
C GLU A 286 34.68 74.18 20.99
#